data_AF-A0A4P6H3E1-F1
#
_entry.id   AF-A0A4P6H3E1-F1
#
_cell.length_a   1.000
_cell.length_b   1.000
_cell.length_c   1.000
_cell.angle_alpha   90.00
_cell.angle_beta   90.00
_cell.angle_gamma   90.00
#
_symmetry.space_group_name_H-M   'P 1'
#
loop_
_entity.id
_entity.type
_entity.pdbx_description
1 polymer ?
#
loop_
_entity_poly.entity_id
_entity_poly.type
_entity_poly.pdbx_seq_one_letter_code
_entity_poly.pdbx_strand_id
1 'polypeptide(L)'
;MKPEKYSQHMLGLMRIVCGLTYLYCSIPTLVHPPVATDHPAFLIYWASRWVQIFAGALILVGLFTRVAAFVLSVNFLVMFPYWYQSGFYWPTTEATGFLLASVVCMYLVTAGAGRWSLDALRAELASHLQPR
;
A
#
# COMPACT_ATOMS: atom_id res chain seq x y z
N MET A 1 5.06 -15.03 -28.13
CA MET A 1 4.20 -14.24 -27.21
C MET A 1 5.11 -13.22 -26.53
N LYS A 2 4.98 -11.91 -26.75
CA LYS A 2 5.91 -10.90 -26.18
C LYS A 2 5.56 -10.68 -24.69
N PRO A 3 6.32 -11.23 -23.72
CA PRO A 3 5.97 -11.18 -22.29
C PRO A 3 5.89 -9.75 -21.74
N GLU A 4 6.63 -8.85 -22.38
CA GLU A 4 6.74 -7.42 -22.09
C GLU A 4 5.38 -6.70 -22.10
N LYS A 5 4.50 -7.08 -23.03
CA LYS A 5 3.18 -6.45 -23.18
C LYS A 5 2.25 -6.84 -22.02
N TYR A 6 2.34 -8.07 -21.53
CA TYR A 6 1.50 -8.57 -20.42
C TYR A 6 2.03 -8.15 -19.05
N SER A 7 3.34 -8.00 -18.90
CA SER A 7 3.98 -7.55 -17.64
C SER A 7 3.36 -6.24 -17.12
N GLN A 8 3.16 -5.25 -18.00
CA GLN A 8 2.57 -3.96 -17.63
C GLN A 8 1.09 -4.03 -17.23
N HIS A 9 0.32 -4.99 -17.77
CA HIS A 9 -1.07 -5.23 -17.40
C HIS A 9 -1.15 -5.97 -16.04
N MET A 10 -0.27 -6.96 -15.84
CA MET A 10 -0.15 -7.69 -14.58
C MET A 10 0.24 -6.75 -13.43
N LEU A 11 1.14 -5.80 -13.68
CA LEU A 11 1.51 -4.74 -12.73
C LEU A 11 0.32 -3.86 -12.34
N GLY A 12 -0.50 -3.46 -13.31
CA GLY A 12 -1.73 -2.72 -13.05
C GLY A 12 -2.73 -3.51 -12.20
N LEU A 13 -2.92 -4.80 -12.53
CA LEU A 13 -3.80 -5.68 -11.75
C LEU A 13 -3.28 -5.88 -10.32
N MET A 14 -1.99 -6.16 -10.17
CA MET A 14 -1.33 -6.31 -8.87
C MET A 14 -1.52 -5.05 -8.02
N ARG A 15 -1.34 -3.86 -8.60
CA ARG A 15 -1.58 -2.58 -7.94
C ARG A 15 -3.02 -2.47 -7.43
N ILE A 16 -4.00 -2.79 -8.27
CA ILE A 16 -5.43 -2.70 -7.93
C ILE A 16 -5.76 -3.65 -6.77
N VAL A 17 -5.36 -4.92 -6.88
CA VAL A 17 -5.60 -5.93 -5.85
C VAL A 17 -4.93 -5.51 -4.54
N CYS A 18 -3.69 -5.04 -4.61
CA CYS A 18 -2.92 -4.61 -3.45
C CYS A 18 -3.56 -3.42 -2.73
N GLY A 19 -3.94 -2.37 -3.48
CA GLY A 19 -4.66 -1.22 -2.93
C GLY A 19 -6.00 -1.62 -2.31
N LEU A 20 -6.74 -2.54 -2.95
CA LEU A 20 -8.00 -3.06 -2.42
C LEU A 20 -7.79 -3.86 -1.13
N THR A 21 -6.75 -4.70 -1.05
CA THR A 21 -6.41 -5.45 0.18
C THR A 21 -6.08 -4.53 1.35
N TYR A 22 -5.34 -3.43 1.11
CA TYR A 22 -5.03 -2.45 2.15
C TYR A 22 -6.28 -1.75 2.69
N LEU A 23 -7.21 -1.38 1.80
CA LEU A 23 -8.50 -0.81 2.20
C LEU A 23 -9.34 -1.84 2.96
N TYR A 24 -9.43 -3.06 2.46
CA TYR A 24 -10.21 -4.13 3.08
C TYR A 24 -9.71 -4.48 4.49
N CYS A 25 -8.40 -4.47 4.73
CA CYS A 25 -7.81 -4.73 6.04
C CYS A 25 -7.95 -3.54 7.01
N SER A 26 -7.98 -2.30 6.49
CA SER A 26 -7.95 -1.09 7.33
C SER A 26 -9.33 -0.50 7.64
N ILE A 27 -10.31 -0.63 6.75
CA ILE A 27 -11.65 -0.06 6.97
C ILE A 27 -12.33 -0.67 8.21
N PRO A 28 -12.30 -2.00 8.45
CA PRO A 28 -12.95 -2.59 9.63
C PRO A 28 -12.40 -2.07 10.95
N THR A 29 -11.11 -1.71 11.00
CA THR A 29 -10.46 -1.17 12.20
C THR A 29 -10.88 0.27 12.53
N LEU A 30 -11.52 0.99 11.59
CA LEU A 30 -12.17 2.27 11.86
C LEU A 30 -13.58 2.12 12.44
N VAL A 31 -14.31 1.09 11.99
CA VAL A 31 -15.70 0.84 12.43
C VAL A 31 -15.72 0.18 13.82
N HIS A 32 -14.76 -0.70 14.08
CA HIS A 32 -14.59 -1.37 15.36
C HIS A 32 -13.20 -1.05 15.92
N PRO A 33 -13.04 0.10 16.59
CA PRO A 33 -11.77 0.45 17.21
C PRO A 33 -11.41 -0.58 18.29
N PRO A 34 -10.11 -0.88 18.47
CA PRO A 34 -9.67 -1.86 19.45
C PRO A 34 -10.06 -1.43 20.88
N VAL A 35 -10.44 -2.42 21.69
CA VAL A 35 -11.03 -2.28 23.03
C VAL A 35 -10.10 -1.59 24.05
N ALA A 36 -8.79 -1.56 23.79
CA ALA A 36 -7.80 -0.92 24.67
C ALA A 36 -7.53 0.53 24.23
N THR A 37 -8.50 1.42 24.40
CA THR A 37 -8.39 2.87 24.09
C THR A 37 -7.47 3.63 25.05
N ASP A 38 -7.21 3.07 26.23
CA ASP A 38 -6.53 3.77 27.32
C ASP A 38 -4.99 3.68 27.23
N HIS A 39 -4.47 2.96 26.25
CA HIS A 39 -3.03 2.80 26.05
C HIS A 39 -2.49 3.84 25.04
N PRO A 40 -1.34 4.51 25.29
CA PRO A 40 -0.75 5.45 24.32
C PRO A 40 -0.42 4.83 22.96
N ALA A 41 -0.26 3.50 22.89
CA ALA A 41 -0.07 2.75 21.66
C ALA A 41 -1.32 2.75 20.75
N PHE A 42 -2.51 3.00 21.31
CA PHE A 42 -3.75 3.11 20.55
C PHE A 42 -3.68 4.23 19.51
N LEU A 43 -3.17 5.41 19.90
CA LEU A 43 -3.13 6.58 19.01
C LEU A 43 -2.22 6.33 17.80
N ILE A 44 -1.08 5.68 18.04
CA ILE A 44 -0.11 5.30 17.02
C ILE A 44 -0.70 4.24 16.08
N TYR A 45 -1.35 3.21 16.63
CA TYR A 45 -2.04 2.20 15.85
C TYR A 45 -3.16 2.80 15.00
N TRP A 46 -3.99 3.67 15.58
CA TRP A 46 -5.11 4.29 14.88
C TRP A 46 -4.64 5.22 13.75
N ALA A 47 -3.60 6.04 14.00
CA ALA A 47 -2.96 6.86 12.97
C ALA A 47 -2.39 6.00 11.82
N SER A 48 -1.79 4.85 12.15
CA SER A 48 -1.25 3.92 11.13
C SER A 48 -2.32 3.38 10.19
N ARG A 49 -3.55 3.15 10.70
CA ARG A 49 -4.68 2.66 9.89
C ARG A 49 -5.18 3.74 8.93
N TRP A 50 -5.20 5.00 9.35
CA TRP A 50 -5.49 6.12 8.45
C TRP A 50 -4.47 6.26 7.34
N VAL A 51 -3.17 6.22 7.67
CA VAL A 51 -2.10 6.25 6.65
C VAL A 51 -2.27 5.10 5.67
N GLN A 52 -2.63 3.91 6.15
CA GLN A 52 -2.86 2.74 5.31
C GLN A 52 -4.04 2.93 4.34
N ILE A 53 -5.12 3.57 4.77
CA ILE A 53 -6.27 3.87 3.91
C ILE A 53 -5.91 4.90 2.85
N PHE A 54 -5.28 6.02 3.23
CA PHE A 54 -4.92 7.07 2.28
C PHE A 54 -3.90 6.59 1.25
N ALA A 55 -2.82 5.93 1.70
CA ALA A 55 -1.82 5.39 0.80
C ALA A 55 -2.37 4.23 -0.03
N GLY A 56 -3.20 3.36 0.55
CA GLY A 56 -3.88 2.28 -0.15
C GLY A 56 -4.81 2.78 -1.27
N ALA A 57 -5.57 3.85 -1.01
CA ALA A 57 -6.41 4.51 -2.00
C ALA A 57 -5.57 5.14 -3.13
N LEU A 58 -4.47 5.82 -2.80
CA LEU A 58 -3.55 6.37 -3.82
C LEU A 58 -2.96 5.27 -4.70
N ILE A 59 -2.53 4.16 -4.09
CA ILE A 59 -2.03 2.98 -4.81
C ILE A 59 -3.13 2.41 -5.70
N LEU A 60 -4.35 2.22 -5.19
CA LEU A 60 -5.49 1.70 -5.95
C LEU A 60 -5.77 2.53 -7.21
N VAL A 61 -5.90 3.84 -7.04
CA VAL A 61 -6.14 4.80 -8.14
C VAL A 61 -4.93 4.90 -9.07
N GLY A 62 -3.74 4.62 -8.56
CA GLY A 62 -2.50 4.68 -9.31
C GLY A 62 -1.98 6.11 -9.46
N LEU A 63 -2.16 6.95 -8.43
CA LEU A 63 -1.65 8.32 -8.37
C LEU A 63 -0.50 8.39 -7.35
N PHE A 64 0.65 8.93 -7.75
CA PHE A 64 1.86 9.00 -6.93
C PHE A 64 2.23 7.66 -6.28
N THR A 65 2.05 6.54 -7.02
CA THR A 65 2.21 5.18 -6.47
C THR A 65 3.55 4.94 -5.78
N ARG A 66 4.63 5.53 -6.32
CA ARG A 66 5.96 5.43 -5.72
C ARG A 66 6.04 6.07 -4.34
N VAL A 67 5.48 7.27 -4.19
CA VAL A 67 5.50 8.00 -2.91
C VAL A 67 4.57 7.31 -1.91
N ALA A 68 3.36 6.94 -2.34
CA ALA A 68 2.41 6.24 -1.50
C ALA A 68 2.94 4.89 -1.00
N ALA A 69 3.57 4.10 -1.88
CA ALA A 69 4.16 2.82 -1.52
C ALA A 69 5.37 2.97 -0.58
N PHE A 70 6.18 4.02 -0.73
CA PHE A 70 7.27 4.32 0.19
C PHE A 70 6.77 4.72 1.59
N VAL A 71 5.74 5.57 1.67
CA VAL A 71 5.13 5.93 2.96
C VAL A 71 4.54 4.69 3.64
N LEU A 72 3.89 3.83 2.86
CA LEU A 72 3.25 2.63 3.41
C LEU A 72 4.26 1.60 3.92
N SER A 73 5.40 1.41 3.24
CA SER A 73 6.46 0.52 3.72
C SER A 73 7.08 1.02 5.04
N VAL A 74 7.29 2.33 5.17
CA VAL A 74 7.76 2.95 6.42
C VAL A 74 6.72 2.75 7.55
N ASN A 75 5.44 2.94 7.26
CA ASN A 75 4.37 2.71 8.25
C ASN A 75 4.40 1.28 8.80
N PHE A 76 4.58 0.28 7.94
CA PHE A 76 4.70 -1.12 8.38
C PHE A 76 5.95 -1.38 9.23
N LEU A 77 7.07 -0.72 8.92
CA LEU A 77 8.29 -0.83 9.72
C LEU A 77 8.11 -0.23 11.14
N VAL A 78 7.50 0.96 11.24
CA VAL A 78 7.21 1.60 12.53
C VAL A 78 6.23 0.76 13.35
N MET A 79 5.30 0.10 12.66
CA MET A 79 4.31 -0.75 13.29
C MET A 79 4.87 -2.11 13.71
N PHE A 80 5.90 -2.63 13.05
CA PHE A 80 6.44 -3.97 13.28
C PHE A 80 6.57 -4.39 14.77
N PRO A 81 7.13 -3.58 15.69
CA PRO A 81 7.25 -3.95 17.10
C PRO A 81 5.91 -4.20 17.80
N TYR A 82 4.86 -3.46 17.43
CA TYR A 82 3.53 -3.59 18.03
C TYR A 82 2.81 -4.86 17.58
N TRP A 83 3.26 -5.48 16.49
CA TRP A 83 2.61 -6.63 15.85
C TRP A 83 3.31 -7.94 16.22
N TYR A 84 4.54 -7.79 16.73
CA TYR A 84 5.45 -8.85 17.14
C TYR A 84 5.42 -9.13 18.66
N GLN A 85 4.43 -8.59 19.39
CA GLN A 85 4.35 -8.65 20.86
C GLN A 85 4.32 -10.09 21.43
N SER A 86 4.00 -11.09 20.62
CA SER A 86 3.98 -12.53 20.98
C SER A 86 5.32 -13.28 20.79
N GLY A 87 6.40 -12.60 20.40
CA GLY A 87 7.75 -13.18 20.26
C GLY A 87 8.08 -13.75 18.86
N PHE A 88 9.35 -14.12 18.66
CA PHE A 88 9.93 -14.51 17.35
C PHE A 88 9.29 -15.74 16.70
N TYR A 89 8.72 -16.63 17.50
CA TYR A 89 8.24 -17.94 17.04
C TYR A 89 6.74 -17.97 16.71
N TRP A 90 5.97 -16.94 17.09
CA TRP A 90 4.53 -16.86 16.88
C TRP A 90 4.12 -15.45 16.42
N PRO A 91 4.51 -15.04 15.19
CA PRO A 91 4.02 -13.79 14.63
C PRO A 91 2.50 -13.84 14.53
N THR A 92 1.85 -12.73 14.86
CA THR A 92 0.41 -12.59 14.65
C THR A 92 0.08 -12.76 13.16
N THR A 93 -1.12 -13.26 12.84
CA THR A 93 -1.62 -13.37 11.45
C THR A 93 -1.49 -12.03 10.72
N GLU A 94 -1.81 -10.98 11.46
CA GLU A 94 -1.58 -9.58 11.18
C GLU A 94 -0.11 -9.35 10.74
N ALA A 95 0.91 -9.60 11.57
CA ALA A 95 2.32 -9.34 11.26
C ALA A 95 2.82 -10.01 9.95
N THR A 96 2.38 -11.23 9.67
CA THR A 96 2.78 -11.97 8.47
C THR A 96 2.23 -11.30 7.20
N GLY A 97 0.98 -10.83 7.23
CA GLY A 97 0.37 -10.08 6.13
C GLY A 97 1.10 -8.77 5.84
N PHE A 98 1.57 -8.07 6.88
CA PHE A 98 2.27 -6.79 6.72
C PHE A 98 3.70 -6.93 6.21
N LEU A 99 4.36 -8.04 6.51
CA LEU A 99 5.67 -8.33 5.92
C LEU A 99 5.55 -8.53 4.41
N LEU A 100 4.55 -9.29 3.95
CA LEU A 100 4.31 -9.48 2.52
C LEU A 100 3.90 -8.16 1.85
N ALA A 101 3.04 -7.38 2.52
CA ALA A 101 2.62 -6.06 2.06
C ALA A 101 3.79 -5.07 1.89
N SER A 102 4.77 -5.07 2.80
CA SER A 102 5.91 -4.15 2.72
C SER A 102 6.82 -4.47 1.53
N VAL A 103 7.05 -5.76 1.25
CA VAL A 103 7.82 -6.21 0.08
C VAL A 103 7.10 -5.83 -1.21
N VAL A 104 5.78 -6.02 -1.27
CA VAL A 104 4.95 -5.61 -2.40
C VAL A 104 5.01 -4.10 -2.62
N CYS A 105 4.95 -3.30 -1.55
CA CYS A 105 5.13 -1.85 -1.63
C CYS A 105 6.52 -1.47 -2.16
N MET A 106 7.60 -2.07 -1.66
CA MET A 106 8.94 -1.82 -2.21
C MET A 106 9.06 -2.19 -3.69
N TYR A 107 8.37 -3.26 -4.11
CA TYR A 107 8.28 -3.60 -5.53
C TYR A 107 7.56 -2.51 -6.32
N LEU A 108 6.45 -1.97 -5.83
CA LEU A 108 5.74 -0.85 -6.48
C LEU A 108 6.57 0.45 -6.51
N VAL A 109 7.43 0.70 -5.51
CA VAL A 109 8.38 1.82 -5.53
C VAL A 109 9.33 1.73 -6.73
N THR A 110 9.87 0.53 -7.00
CA THR A 110 10.84 0.32 -8.08
C THR A 110 10.18 0.14 -9.45
N ALA A 111 9.17 -0.73 -9.55
CA ALA A 111 8.47 -1.07 -10.80
C ALA A 111 7.52 0.05 -11.29
N GLY A 112 7.01 0.89 -10.39
CA GLY A 112 6.08 1.98 -10.72
C GLY A 112 4.61 1.57 -10.80
N ALA A 113 3.80 2.42 -11.44
CA ALA A 113 2.34 2.39 -11.34
C ALA A 113 1.60 1.44 -12.32
N GLY A 114 2.32 0.86 -13.29
CA GLY A 114 1.75 0.07 -14.38
C GLY A 114 1.01 0.90 -15.44
N ARG A 115 0.54 0.25 -16.52
CA ARG A 115 -0.06 0.93 -17.68
C ARG A 115 -1.47 1.48 -17.43
N TRP A 116 -2.20 0.92 -16.47
CA TRP A 116 -3.53 1.40 -16.06
C TRP A 116 -3.48 2.45 -14.94
N SER A 117 -2.40 3.20 -14.84
CA SER A 117 -2.24 4.25 -13.82
C SER A 117 -2.64 5.61 -14.37
N LEU A 118 -3.24 6.43 -13.52
CA LEU A 118 -3.49 7.83 -13.82
C LEU A 118 -2.19 8.62 -14.04
N ASP A 119 -1.06 8.23 -13.43
CA ASP A 119 0.26 8.80 -13.75
C ASP A 119 0.66 8.53 -15.22
N ALA A 120 0.36 7.33 -15.74
CA ALA A 120 0.64 7.01 -17.14
C ALA A 120 -0.21 7.85 -18.10
N LEU A 121 -1.50 8.00 -17.80
CA LEU A 121 -2.41 8.87 -18.55
C LEU A 121 -2.00 10.35 -18.48
N ARG A 122 -1.54 10.82 -17.31
CA ARG A 122 -1.04 12.20 -17.14
C ARG A 122 0.23 12.45 -17.95
N ALA A 123 1.17 11.50 -17.96
CA ALA A 123 2.39 11.60 -18.76
C ALA A 123 2.10 11.60 -20.27
N GLU A 124 1.15 10.78 -20.72
CA GLU A 124 0.70 10.74 -22.11
C GLU A 124 0.05 12.07 -22.51
N LEU A 125 -0.90 12.57 -21.71
CA LEU A 125 -1.56 13.86 -21.96
C LEU A 125 -0.56 15.04 -22.00
N ALA A 126 0.43 15.04 -21.10
CA ALA A 126 1.47 16.07 -21.09
C ALA A 126 2.32 16.07 -22.37
N SER A 127 2.57 14.89 -22.95
CA SER A 127 3.32 14.78 -24.20
C SER A 127 2.54 15.28 -25.42
N HIS A 128 1.21 15.18 -25.41
CA HIS A 128 0.34 15.73 -26.45
C HIS A 128 0.22 17.26 -26.39
N LEU A 129 0.45 17.86 -25.23
CA LEU A 129 0.35 19.32 -25.02
C LEU A 129 1.63 20.08 -25.37
N GLN A 130 2.73 19.39 -25.68
CA GLN A 130 3.94 20.02 -26.21
C GLN A 130 3.98 19.88 -27.73
N PRO A 131 3.58 20.91 -28.51
CA PRO A 131 3.85 20.93 -29.94
C PRO A 131 5.37 21.01 -30.15
N ARG A 132 5.88 20.14 -31.03
CA ARG A 132 7.29 20.09 -31.44
C ARG A 132 7.75 21.37 -32.13
#